data_AF-A0A961AUP8-F1
#
_entry.id   AF-A0A961AUP8-F1
#
_cell.length_a   1.000
_cell.length_b   1.000
_cell.length_c   1.000
_cell.angle_alpha   90.00
_cell.angle_beta   90.00
_cell.angle_gamma   90.00
#
_symmetry.space_group_name_H-M   'P 1'
#
loop_
_entity.id
_entity.type
_entity.pdbx_description
1 polymer ?
#
loop_
_entity_poly.entity_id
_entity_poly.type
_entity_poly.pdbx_seq_one_letter_code
_entity_poly.pdbx_strand_id
1 'polypeptide(L)'
;MKISTFDPIDPEVAEKLDDLQALIRGDQLFQARRILSRIIPMSDGDAIKRIELEARFLRTVDASHAFGTSYSPVGLTPRQAVIYGALVGWRDGDEPSPWMSPMIRPTLVDIAESHYQGPRYHLGVAFDAMVLEGLFVEVWPGFFEEPCFQCTFDPEFLAEIPDGEDHFEYWSALKEHYDNATGSEWQEYGVCVGGDWDYPKSICLSKDCECYREGRLTCRWGLPFAHPLLKSRV
;
A
#
# COMPACT_ATOMS: atom_id res chain seq x y z
N MET A 1 -5.09 3.66 -12.67
CA MET A 1 -5.27 4.79 -11.73
C MET A 1 -4.33 5.97 -12.02
N LYS A 2 -4.80 7.24 -11.95
CA LYS A 2 -3.92 8.42 -11.96
C LYS A 2 -3.52 8.75 -10.52
N ILE A 3 -2.32 8.37 -10.12
CA ILE A 3 -1.89 8.46 -8.72
C ILE A 3 -1.13 9.77 -8.51
N SER A 4 -1.54 10.53 -7.50
CA SER A 4 -0.95 11.83 -7.18
C SER A 4 -1.16 12.16 -5.71
N THR A 5 -0.21 12.89 -5.13
CA THR A 5 -0.38 13.52 -3.82
C THR A 5 -1.33 14.72 -3.85
N PHE A 6 -1.82 15.11 -5.04
CA PHE A 6 -2.86 16.13 -5.21
C PHE A 6 -4.29 15.58 -5.06
N ASP A 7 -4.44 14.32 -4.66
CA ASP A 7 -5.67 13.51 -4.51
C ASP A 7 -6.92 14.29 -4.10
N PRO A 8 -8.09 13.98 -4.68
CA PRO A 8 -8.77 14.81 -5.68
C PRO A 8 -9.39 16.06 -5.02
N ILE A 9 -8.57 17.04 -4.67
CA ILE A 9 -9.08 18.28 -4.05
C ILE A 9 -9.84 19.13 -5.07
N ASP A 10 -9.58 18.98 -6.38
CA ASP A 10 -10.17 19.84 -7.42
C ASP A 10 -10.25 19.15 -8.80
N PRO A 11 -11.43 19.09 -9.46
CA PRO A 11 -11.58 18.58 -10.83
C PRO A 11 -10.66 19.26 -11.85
N GLU A 12 -10.38 20.56 -11.69
CA GLU A 12 -9.48 21.28 -12.59
C GLU A 12 -8.02 20.81 -12.43
N VAL A 13 -7.62 20.37 -11.23
CA VAL A 13 -6.30 19.74 -11.02
C VAL A 13 -6.26 18.37 -11.69
N ALA A 14 -7.33 17.58 -11.61
CA ALA A 14 -7.40 16.27 -12.27
C ALA A 14 -7.25 16.39 -13.80
N GLU A 15 -7.84 17.43 -14.41
CA GLU A 15 -7.69 17.72 -15.85
C GLU A 15 -6.26 18.14 -16.23
N LYS A 16 -5.52 18.77 -15.31
CA LYS A 16 -4.14 19.26 -15.51
C LYS A 16 -3.07 18.38 -14.92
N LEU A 17 -3.44 17.24 -14.35
CA LEU A 17 -2.52 16.40 -13.59
C LEU A 17 -1.38 15.87 -14.46
N ASP A 18 -1.68 15.39 -15.66
CA ASP A 18 -0.66 14.84 -16.56
C ASP A 18 0.34 15.92 -16.98
N ASP A 19 -0.14 17.14 -17.29
CA ASP A 19 0.68 18.30 -17.61
C ASP A 19 1.58 18.69 -16.41
N LEU A 20 1.00 18.74 -15.20
CA LEU A 20 1.72 19.05 -13.97
C LEU A 20 2.82 18.02 -13.69
N GLN A 21 2.49 16.73 -13.76
CA GLN A 21 3.44 15.65 -13.53
C GLN A 21 4.53 15.61 -14.61
N ALA A 22 4.20 15.90 -15.87
CA ALA A 22 5.19 16.01 -16.95
C ALA A 22 6.18 17.17 -16.69
N LEU A 23 5.69 18.32 -16.25
CA LEU A 23 6.55 19.44 -15.85
C LEU A 23 7.44 19.07 -14.67
N ILE A 24 6.90 18.39 -13.67
CA ILE A 24 7.66 17.97 -12.48
C ILE A 24 8.75 16.96 -12.86
N ARG A 25 8.43 15.95 -13.69
CA ARG A 25 9.41 14.99 -14.22
C ARG A 25 10.48 15.66 -15.08
N GLY A 26 10.12 16.73 -15.80
CA GLY A 26 11.05 17.57 -16.56
C GLY A 26 11.83 18.61 -15.76
N ASP A 27 11.77 18.58 -14.42
CA ASP A 27 12.39 19.55 -13.50
C ASP A 27 11.93 21.01 -13.71
N GLN A 28 10.75 21.21 -14.31
CA GLN A 28 10.13 22.51 -14.54
C GLN A 28 9.25 22.93 -13.36
N LEU A 29 9.81 22.87 -12.14
CA LEU A 29 9.06 23.04 -10.89
C LEU A 29 8.42 24.44 -10.78
N PHE A 30 9.06 25.48 -11.31
CA PHE A 30 8.49 26.83 -11.30
C PHE A 30 7.21 26.94 -12.15
N GLN A 31 7.21 26.34 -13.34
CA GLN A 31 6.04 26.29 -14.22
C GLN A 31 4.92 25.47 -13.57
N ALA A 32 5.25 24.31 -12.99
CA ALA A 32 4.29 23.46 -12.29
C ALA A 32 3.64 24.20 -11.11
N ARG A 33 4.43 24.92 -10.30
CA ARG A 33 3.93 25.79 -9.21
C ARG A 33 2.95 26.85 -9.72
N ARG A 34 3.29 27.56 -10.80
CA ARG A 34 2.42 28.59 -11.38
C ARG A 34 1.09 28.04 -11.89
N ILE A 35 1.08 26.82 -12.42
CA ILE A 35 -0.17 26.16 -12.83
C ILE A 35 -0.97 25.78 -11.60
N LEU A 36 -0.35 25.11 -10.61
CA LEU A 36 -1.03 24.68 -9.39
C LEU A 36 -1.67 25.87 -8.63
N SER A 37 -0.93 26.96 -8.43
CA SER A 37 -1.45 28.16 -7.74
C SER A 37 -2.55 28.91 -8.49
N ARG A 38 -2.71 28.67 -9.80
CA ARG A 38 -3.82 29.23 -10.59
C ARG A 38 -5.09 28.41 -10.43
N ILE A 39 -4.95 27.10 -10.27
CA ILE A 39 -6.07 26.19 -10.13
C ILE A 39 -6.58 26.23 -8.69
N ILE A 40 -5.69 26.04 -7.72
CA ILE A 40 -6.02 26.07 -6.30
C ILE A 40 -5.43 27.34 -5.68
N PRO A 41 -6.27 28.30 -5.22
CA PRO A 41 -5.81 29.47 -4.50
C PRO A 41 -5.05 29.07 -3.23
N MET A 42 -3.72 29.26 -3.22
CA MET A 42 -2.86 28.95 -2.09
C MET A 42 -1.66 29.89 -2.03
N SER A 43 -0.97 29.91 -0.89
CA SER A 43 0.27 30.68 -0.76
C SER A 43 1.39 30.08 -1.63
N ASP A 44 2.32 30.91 -2.09
CA ASP A 44 3.51 30.43 -2.82
C ASP A 44 4.29 29.39 -2.01
N GLY A 45 4.38 29.57 -0.69
CA GLY A 45 5.04 28.62 0.20
C GLY A 45 4.38 27.24 0.23
N ASP A 46 3.06 27.18 0.19
CA ASP A 46 2.32 25.92 0.17
C ASP A 46 2.37 25.24 -1.20
N ALA A 47 2.33 26.03 -2.28
CA ALA A 47 2.52 25.52 -3.63
C ALA A 47 3.91 24.89 -3.82
N ILE A 48 4.96 25.52 -3.26
CA ILE A 48 6.32 24.96 -3.23
C ILE A 48 6.33 23.59 -2.54
N LYS A 49 5.79 23.51 -1.31
CA LYS A 49 5.76 22.27 -0.53
C LYS A 49 4.99 21.15 -1.25
N ARG A 50 3.83 21.48 -1.84
CA ARG A 50 3.00 20.53 -2.60
C ARG A 50 3.73 19.99 -3.82
N ILE A 51 4.35 20.85 -4.62
CA ILE A 51 5.12 20.43 -5.80
C ILE A 51 6.35 19.60 -5.41
N GLU A 52 7.02 19.95 -4.31
CA GLU A 52 8.15 19.15 -3.81
C GLU A 52 7.73 17.79 -3.27
N LEU A 53 6.55 17.71 -2.65
CA LEU A 53 5.96 16.44 -2.21
C LEU A 53 5.63 15.55 -3.41
N GLU A 54 4.93 16.10 -4.41
CA GLU A 54 4.62 15.38 -5.65
C GLU A 54 5.91 14.95 -6.39
N ALA A 55 6.92 15.82 -6.44
CA ALA A 55 8.20 15.47 -7.06
C ALA A 55 8.91 14.32 -6.34
N ARG A 56 8.83 14.24 -5.01
CA ARG A 56 9.33 13.09 -4.23
C ARG A 56 8.52 11.83 -4.53
N PHE A 57 7.20 11.95 -4.53
CA PHE A 57 6.27 10.86 -4.88
C PHE A 57 6.60 10.27 -6.25
N LEU A 58 6.64 11.11 -7.30
CA LEU A 58 6.91 10.68 -8.67
C LEU A 58 8.29 10.04 -8.82
N ARG A 59 9.33 10.58 -8.16
CA ARG A 59 10.66 9.98 -8.20
C ARG A 59 10.69 8.57 -7.61
N THR A 60 9.96 8.33 -6.51
CA THR A 60 9.89 6.99 -5.90
C THR A 60 9.16 6.01 -6.82
N VAL A 61 8.01 6.43 -7.37
CA VAL A 61 7.22 5.63 -8.33
C VAL A 61 8.04 5.32 -9.58
N ASP A 62 8.61 6.33 -10.24
CA ASP A 62 9.41 6.17 -11.46
C ASP A 62 10.64 5.28 -11.20
N ALA A 63 11.30 5.42 -10.04
CA ALA A 63 12.41 4.54 -9.65
C ALA A 63 11.97 3.07 -9.49
N SER A 64 10.78 2.82 -8.95
CA SER A 64 10.26 1.46 -8.80
C SER A 64 10.00 0.78 -10.16
N HIS A 65 9.54 1.54 -11.16
CA HIS A 65 9.30 1.04 -12.52
C HIS A 65 10.58 0.87 -13.34
N ALA A 66 11.67 1.56 -12.99
CA ALA A 66 12.94 1.47 -13.70
C ALA A 66 13.64 0.10 -13.51
N PHE A 67 13.32 -0.63 -12.44
CA PHE A 67 13.88 -1.95 -12.18
C PHE A 67 13.14 -3.05 -12.95
N GLY A 68 13.65 -3.35 -14.15
CA GLY A 68 13.11 -4.43 -15.00
C GLY A 68 13.46 -5.84 -14.53
N THR A 69 12.97 -6.82 -15.29
CA THR A 69 13.17 -8.26 -15.03
C THR A 69 14.63 -8.72 -15.18
N SER A 70 15.47 -7.95 -15.90
CA SER A 70 16.90 -8.26 -16.09
C SER A 70 17.71 -8.29 -14.79
N TYR A 71 17.20 -7.68 -13.72
CA TYR A 71 17.81 -7.71 -12.39
C TYR A 71 17.44 -8.95 -11.56
N SER A 72 16.56 -9.81 -12.08
CA SER A 72 16.06 -11.02 -11.42
C SER A 72 16.39 -12.27 -12.25
N PRO A 73 17.05 -13.29 -11.68
CA PRO A 73 17.30 -14.55 -12.40
C PRO A 73 16.00 -15.35 -12.65
N VAL A 74 14.92 -15.05 -11.94
CA VAL A 74 13.61 -15.71 -12.08
C VAL A 74 12.64 -14.94 -12.96
N GLY A 75 13.07 -13.80 -13.53
CA GLY A 75 12.32 -13.08 -14.55
C GLY A 75 11.17 -12.21 -14.04
N LEU A 76 11.14 -11.89 -12.74
CA LEU A 76 10.15 -10.98 -12.15
C LEU A 76 10.73 -9.59 -11.88
N THR A 77 9.91 -8.55 -12.00
CA THR A 77 10.26 -7.21 -11.51
C THR A 77 10.17 -7.18 -9.97
N PRO A 78 10.82 -6.22 -9.29
CA PRO A 78 10.67 -6.08 -7.84
C PRO A 78 9.22 -5.81 -7.43
N ARG A 79 8.49 -5.04 -8.25
CA ARG A 79 7.06 -4.76 -8.06
C ARG A 79 6.24 -6.04 -8.08
N GLN A 80 6.38 -6.85 -9.13
CA GLN A 80 5.71 -8.15 -9.23
C GLN A 80 6.02 -9.05 -8.03
N ALA A 81 7.27 -9.09 -7.59
CA ALA A 81 7.66 -9.89 -6.44
C ALA A 81 7.03 -9.41 -5.11
N VAL A 82 6.87 -8.10 -4.93
CA VAL A 82 6.16 -7.53 -3.77
C VAL A 82 4.66 -7.86 -3.82
N ILE A 83 4.04 -7.79 -5.00
CA ILE A 83 2.64 -8.22 -5.18
C ILE A 83 2.51 -9.71 -4.85
N TYR A 84 3.36 -10.59 -5.39
CA TYR A 84 3.35 -12.01 -5.03
C TYR A 84 3.56 -12.25 -3.54
N GLY A 85 4.45 -11.47 -2.90
CA GLY A 85 4.65 -11.52 -1.45
C GLY A 85 3.44 -11.08 -0.64
N ALA A 86 2.53 -10.28 -1.21
CA ALA A 86 1.25 -9.93 -0.60
C ALA A 86 0.13 -10.93 -0.90
N LEU A 87 0.36 -11.89 -1.80
CA LEU A 87 -0.60 -12.93 -2.19
C LEU A 87 -0.26 -14.31 -1.60
N VAL A 88 0.50 -14.32 -0.50
CA VAL A 88 1.11 -15.49 0.17
C VAL A 88 0.31 -16.78 -0.02
N GLY A 89 0.84 -17.65 -0.89
CA GLY A 89 0.22 -18.92 -1.29
C GLY A 89 0.14 -19.11 -2.80
N TRP A 90 0.18 -18.04 -3.60
CA TRP A 90 0.01 -18.13 -5.05
C TRP A 90 1.31 -18.41 -5.83
N ARG A 91 2.04 -19.46 -5.44
CA ARG A 91 3.05 -20.04 -6.34
C ARG A 91 2.80 -21.54 -6.43
N ASP A 92 2.48 -21.97 -7.65
CA ASP A 92 2.26 -23.37 -8.09
C ASP A 92 0.95 -24.02 -7.61
N GLY A 93 -0.14 -23.76 -8.35
CA GLY A 93 -1.29 -24.70 -8.44
C GLY A 93 -2.42 -24.55 -7.43
N ASP A 94 -2.33 -23.62 -6.47
CA ASP A 94 -3.39 -23.34 -5.49
C ASP A 94 -4.25 -22.12 -5.88
N GLU A 95 -5.53 -22.12 -5.45
CA GLU A 95 -6.44 -20.97 -5.59
C GLU A 95 -5.87 -19.74 -4.84
N PRO A 96 -6.10 -18.51 -5.35
CA PRO A 96 -5.61 -17.29 -4.70
C PRO A 96 -6.11 -17.23 -3.26
N SER A 97 -5.18 -17.29 -2.29
CA SER A 97 -5.49 -17.09 -0.88
C SER A 97 -5.12 -15.66 -0.50
N PRO A 98 -6.09 -14.83 -0.08
CA PRO A 98 -5.80 -13.46 0.29
C PRO A 98 -4.95 -13.45 1.56
N TRP A 99 -3.99 -12.54 1.58
CA TRP A 99 -3.29 -12.18 2.79
C TRP A 99 -4.23 -11.47 3.77
N MET A 100 -4.60 -12.17 4.84
CA MET A 100 -5.61 -11.71 5.78
C MET A 100 -5.02 -11.25 7.13
N SER A 101 -3.80 -10.68 7.15
CA SER A 101 -3.24 -10.09 8.39
C SER A 101 -2.22 -8.98 8.12
N PRO A 102 -2.28 -7.83 8.81
CA PRO A 102 -1.27 -6.79 8.67
C PRO A 102 0.13 -7.27 9.01
N MET A 103 1.14 -6.79 8.28
CA MET A 103 2.54 -7.14 8.52
C MET A 103 3.49 -5.97 8.39
N ILE A 104 4.59 -6.07 9.14
CA ILE A 104 5.69 -5.11 9.04
C ILE A 104 6.43 -5.25 7.70
N ARG A 105 6.96 -4.14 7.22
CA ARG A 105 7.72 -4.06 5.97
C ARG A 105 8.84 -5.12 5.86
N PRO A 106 9.68 -5.37 6.88
CA PRO A 106 10.75 -6.37 6.77
C PRO A 106 10.22 -7.75 6.37
N THR A 107 9.11 -8.19 6.97
CA THR A 107 8.48 -9.47 6.66
C THR A 107 7.97 -9.53 5.21
N LEU A 108 7.28 -8.49 4.74
CA LEU A 108 6.80 -8.43 3.35
C LEU A 108 7.95 -8.46 2.35
N VAL A 109 9.03 -7.72 2.63
CA VAL A 109 10.23 -7.71 1.79
C VAL A 109 10.94 -9.06 1.80
N ASP A 110 11.00 -9.75 2.95
CA ASP A 110 11.58 -11.11 3.05
C ASP A 110 10.82 -12.13 2.20
N ILE A 111 9.48 -12.08 2.23
CA ILE A 111 8.65 -12.96 1.40
C ILE A 111 8.87 -12.63 -0.08
N ALA A 112 8.81 -11.35 -0.46
CA ALA A 112 9.05 -10.90 -1.83
C ALA A 112 10.44 -11.30 -2.36
N GLU A 113 11.47 -11.32 -1.50
CA GLU A 113 12.82 -11.73 -1.86
C GLU A 113 12.87 -13.17 -2.40
N SER A 114 12.05 -14.07 -1.86
CA SER A 114 11.95 -15.45 -2.35
C SER A 114 11.42 -15.56 -3.80
N HIS A 115 10.64 -14.55 -4.23
CA HIS A 115 10.11 -14.44 -5.59
C HIS A 115 11.01 -13.63 -6.53
N TYR A 116 11.90 -12.78 -6.02
CA TYR A 116 12.70 -11.87 -6.84
C TYR A 116 14.13 -12.35 -7.09
N GLN A 117 14.83 -12.80 -6.05
CA GLN A 117 16.25 -13.22 -6.10
C GLN A 117 17.23 -12.20 -6.72
N GLY A 118 16.85 -10.92 -6.80
CA GLY A 118 17.72 -9.80 -7.21
C GLY A 118 18.15 -8.94 -6.02
N PRO A 119 18.71 -7.73 -6.25
CA PRO A 119 19.13 -6.84 -5.18
C PRO A 119 17.97 -6.42 -4.26
N ARG A 120 18.07 -6.73 -2.97
CA ARG A 120 17.03 -6.47 -1.97
C ARG A 120 16.59 -5.00 -1.88
N TYR A 121 17.48 -4.05 -2.13
CA TYR A 121 17.11 -2.63 -2.10
C TYR A 121 16.06 -2.26 -3.18
N HIS A 122 15.98 -3.01 -4.29
CA HIS A 122 14.93 -2.81 -5.29
C HIS A 122 13.53 -3.10 -4.72
N LEU A 123 13.42 -4.15 -3.90
CA LEU A 123 12.18 -4.51 -3.21
C LEU A 123 11.77 -3.43 -2.22
N GLY A 124 12.76 -2.83 -1.54
CA GLY A 124 12.53 -1.68 -0.67
C GLY A 124 11.89 -0.50 -1.41
N VAL A 125 12.47 -0.11 -2.56
CA VAL A 125 11.94 0.99 -3.40
C VAL A 125 10.56 0.64 -3.97
N ALA A 126 10.34 -0.60 -4.43
CA ALA A 126 9.05 -1.04 -4.93
C ALA A 126 7.97 -1.02 -3.84
N PHE A 127 8.29 -1.49 -2.64
CA PHE A 127 7.38 -1.41 -1.50
C PHE A 127 7.00 0.04 -1.18
N ASP A 128 7.99 0.94 -1.10
CA ASP A 128 7.74 2.36 -0.81
C ASP A 128 6.85 3.00 -1.88
N ALA A 129 7.06 2.68 -3.17
CA ALA A 129 6.19 3.12 -4.24
C ALA A 129 4.77 2.55 -4.09
N MET A 130 4.62 1.26 -3.80
CA MET A 130 3.33 0.60 -3.65
C MET A 130 2.52 1.09 -2.43
N VAL A 131 3.18 1.52 -1.36
CA VAL A 131 2.52 2.24 -0.25
C VAL A 131 2.01 3.59 -0.72
N LEU A 132 2.83 4.36 -1.44
CA LEU A 132 2.44 5.66 -1.99
C LEU A 132 1.29 5.54 -3.01
N GLU A 133 1.26 4.44 -3.76
CA GLU A 133 0.26 4.13 -4.77
C GLU A 133 -1.04 3.55 -4.21
N GLY A 134 -1.06 3.19 -2.93
CA GLY A 134 -2.26 2.68 -2.26
C GLY A 134 -2.48 1.17 -2.42
N LEU A 135 -1.50 0.40 -2.90
CA LEU A 135 -1.56 -1.06 -2.79
C LEU A 135 -1.42 -1.50 -1.33
N PHE A 136 -0.55 -0.83 -0.57
CA PHE A 136 -0.37 -1.09 0.85
C PHE A 136 -0.80 0.11 1.67
N VAL A 137 -1.66 -0.13 2.65
CA VAL A 137 -2.10 0.89 3.60
C VAL A 137 -1.55 0.55 4.97
N GLU A 138 -0.96 1.55 5.65
CA GLU A 138 -0.55 1.40 7.04
C GLU A 138 -1.79 1.28 7.92
N VAL A 139 -1.91 0.17 8.64
CA VAL A 139 -3.02 -0.04 9.57
C VAL A 139 -2.76 0.68 10.88
N TRP A 140 -3.73 1.48 11.30
CA TRP A 140 -3.75 2.26 12.53
C TRP A 140 -2.37 2.81 12.94
N PRO A 141 -1.88 3.88 12.29
CA PRO A 141 -0.53 4.40 12.51
C PRO A 141 -0.20 4.62 13.98
N GLY A 142 0.94 4.09 14.41
CA GLY A 142 1.43 4.18 15.78
C GLY A 142 0.77 3.21 16.77
N PHE A 143 -0.14 2.33 16.34
CA PHE A 143 -0.69 1.27 17.19
C PHE A 143 0.32 0.16 17.51
N PHE A 144 1.08 -0.27 16.50
CA PHE A 144 2.21 -1.19 16.66
C PHE A 144 3.51 -0.41 16.87
N GLU A 145 4.53 -1.05 17.46
CA GLU A 145 5.86 -0.43 17.61
C GLU A 145 6.50 -0.11 16.25
N GLU A 146 6.21 -0.92 15.24
CA GLU A 146 6.62 -0.72 13.85
C GLU A 146 5.38 -0.58 12.94
N PRO A 147 5.43 0.26 11.89
CA PRO A 147 4.37 0.36 10.90
C PRO A 147 4.02 -1.00 10.31
N CYS A 148 2.74 -1.34 10.37
CA CYS A 148 2.19 -2.57 9.83
C CYS A 148 1.29 -2.23 8.65
N PHE A 149 1.32 -3.05 7.61
CA PHE A 149 0.66 -2.77 6.34
C PHE A 149 -0.31 -3.90 5.97
N GLN A 150 -1.44 -3.50 5.39
CA GLN A 150 -2.43 -4.40 4.79
C GLN A 150 -2.45 -4.15 3.28
N CYS A 151 -2.54 -5.23 2.50
CA CYS A 151 -2.77 -5.14 1.06
C CYS A 151 -4.21 -4.69 0.81
N THR A 152 -4.41 -3.72 -0.08
CA THR A 152 -5.73 -3.32 -0.53
C THR A 152 -6.30 -4.35 -1.48
N PHE A 153 -7.62 -4.46 -1.49
CA PHE A 153 -8.34 -5.30 -2.44
C PHE A 153 -8.60 -4.56 -3.77
N ASP A 154 -7.69 -3.67 -4.19
CA ASP A 154 -7.76 -3.02 -5.50
C ASP A 154 -7.22 -3.99 -6.57
N PRO A 155 -8.07 -4.47 -7.49
CA PRO A 155 -7.67 -5.44 -8.50
C PRO A 155 -6.68 -4.86 -9.51
N GLU A 156 -6.60 -3.53 -9.70
CA GLU A 156 -5.72 -2.94 -10.73
C GLU A 156 -4.24 -3.33 -10.54
N PHE A 157 -3.79 -3.54 -9.29
CA PHE A 157 -2.42 -3.99 -9.02
C PHE A 157 -2.14 -5.41 -9.51
N LEU A 158 -3.15 -6.26 -9.67
CA LEU A 158 -2.98 -7.60 -10.22
C LEU A 158 -2.64 -7.58 -11.71
N ALA A 159 -2.91 -6.48 -12.44
CA ALA A 159 -2.50 -6.36 -13.85
C ALA A 159 -0.96 -6.32 -14.02
N GLU A 160 -0.20 -6.04 -12.96
CA GLU A 160 1.26 -6.00 -13.04
C GLU A 160 1.91 -7.39 -13.11
N ILE A 161 1.21 -8.44 -12.66
CA ILE A 161 1.71 -9.81 -12.63
C ILE A 161 1.10 -10.65 -13.75
N PRO A 162 1.82 -11.67 -14.27
CA PRO A 162 1.28 -12.59 -15.26
C PRO A 162 -0.03 -13.22 -14.80
N ASP A 163 -1.03 -13.23 -15.68
CA ASP A 163 -2.36 -13.82 -15.48
C ASP A 163 -3.16 -13.25 -14.28
N GLY A 164 -2.74 -12.12 -13.70
CA GLY A 164 -3.44 -11.53 -12.55
C GLY A 164 -4.81 -10.96 -12.87
N GLU A 165 -5.06 -10.59 -14.12
CA GLU A 165 -6.37 -10.13 -14.60
C GLU A 165 -7.47 -11.19 -14.41
N ASP A 166 -7.12 -12.47 -14.48
CA ASP A 166 -8.06 -13.59 -14.29
C ASP A 166 -8.65 -13.62 -12.87
N HIS A 167 -8.03 -12.91 -11.92
CA HIS A 167 -8.45 -12.87 -10.51
C HIS A 167 -9.14 -11.57 -10.09
N PHE A 168 -9.38 -10.64 -11.02
CA PHE A 168 -10.00 -9.35 -10.72
C PHE A 168 -11.38 -9.48 -10.07
N GLU A 169 -12.21 -10.42 -10.56
CA GLU A 169 -13.56 -10.64 -10.02
C GLU A 169 -13.49 -11.12 -8.56
N TYR A 170 -12.62 -12.09 -8.28
CA TYR A 170 -12.41 -12.62 -6.94
C TYR A 170 -11.89 -11.53 -5.98
N TRP A 171 -10.90 -10.75 -6.40
CA TRP A 171 -10.33 -9.67 -5.59
C TRP A 171 -11.35 -8.56 -5.31
N SER A 172 -12.16 -8.20 -6.31
CA SER A 172 -13.25 -7.24 -6.17
C SER A 172 -14.34 -7.75 -5.23
N ALA A 173 -14.68 -9.05 -5.29
CA ALA A 173 -15.65 -9.67 -4.39
C ALA A 173 -15.17 -9.67 -2.93
N LEU A 174 -13.86 -9.84 -2.68
CA LEU A 174 -13.29 -9.66 -1.35
C LEU A 174 -13.47 -8.22 -0.86
N LYS A 175 -13.13 -7.23 -1.70
CA LYS A 175 -13.33 -5.81 -1.36
C LYS A 175 -14.79 -5.53 -0.97
N GLU A 176 -15.73 -5.95 -1.81
CA GLU A 176 -17.16 -5.75 -1.58
C GLU A 176 -17.62 -6.44 -0.29
N HIS A 177 -17.13 -7.65 -0.02
CA HIS A 177 -17.44 -8.36 1.22
C HIS A 177 -17.05 -7.55 2.45
N TYR A 178 -15.84 -7.02 2.51
CA TYR A 178 -15.37 -6.23 3.66
C TYR A 178 -16.03 -4.85 3.74
N ASP A 179 -16.22 -4.19 2.59
CA ASP A 179 -16.94 -2.92 2.51
C ASP A 179 -18.38 -3.07 3.04
N ASN A 180 -19.07 -4.18 2.71
CA ASN A 180 -20.41 -4.48 3.22
C ASN A 180 -20.42 -4.85 4.72
N ALA A 181 -19.41 -5.59 5.19
CA ALA A 181 -19.36 -6.05 6.57
C ALA A 181 -18.94 -4.96 7.56
N THR A 182 -18.06 -4.04 7.15
CA THR A 182 -17.34 -3.12 8.06
C THR A 182 -17.30 -1.67 7.56
N GLY A 183 -17.92 -1.38 6.42
CA GLY A 183 -17.68 -0.10 5.73
C GLY A 183 -16.22 0.01 5.30
N SER A 184 -15.65 1.21 5.35
CA SER A 184 -14.24 1.43 5.05
C SER A 184 -13.29 1.16 6.22
N GLU A 185 -13.80 0.74 7.39
CA GLU A 185 -12.99 0.57 8.60
C GLU A 185 -11.87 -0.46 8.44
N TRP A 186 -12.11 -1.54 7.68
CA TRP A 186 -11.07 -2.55 7.44
C TRP A 186 -9.81 -2.00 6.75
N GLN A 187 -9.92 -0.90 6.01
CA GLN A 187 -8.77 -0.25 5.36
C GLN A 187 -7.91 0.51 6.36
N GLU A 188 -8.53 1.07 7.41
CA GLU A 188 -7.83 1.79 8.48
C GLU A 188 -7.26 0.83 9.52
N TYR A 189 -8.03 -0.19 9.90
CA TYR A 189 -7.72 -1.05 11.03
C TYR A 189 -7.10 -2.40 10.62
N GLY A 190 -7.25 -2.80 9.37
CA GLY A 190 -6.82 -4.09 8.85
C GLY A 190 -7.81 -5.23 9.13
N VAL A 191 -7.53 -6.40 8.57
CA VAL A 191 -8.34 -7.64 8.77
C VAL A 191 -7.47 -8.70 9.44
N CYS A 192 -8.01 -9.48 10.38
CA CYS A 192 -7.24 -10.54 11.08
C CYS A 192 -7.98 -11.88 11.08
N VAL A 193 -7.25 -12.99 10.95
CA VAL A 193 -7.81 -14.34 11.12
C VAL A 193 -7.75 -14.76 12.60
N GLY A 194 -8.91 -14.74 13.26
CA GLY A 194 -9.13 -15.12 14.66
C GLY A 194 -8.95 -16.61 15.00
N GLY A 195 -8.58 -17.48 14.06
CA GLY A 195 -8.07 -18.83 14.36
C GLY A 195 -8.84 -20.03 13.79
N ASP A 196 -9.90 -19.82 13.01
CA ASP A 196 -10.44 -20.83 12.09
C ASP A 196 -10.29 -20.25 10.69
N TRP A 197 -9.99 -21.12 9.74
CA TRP A 197 -9.57 -20.77 8.39
C TRP A 197 -10.72 -20.42 7.44
N ASP A 198 -11.96 -20.43 7.93
CA ASP A 198 -13.12 -19.94 7.18
C ASP A 198 -13.13 -18.40 7.25
N TYR A 199 -12.94 -17.77 6.09
CA TYR A 199 -13.09 -16.36 5.70
C TYR A 199 -13.82 -15.41 6.69
N PRO A 200 -13.44 -14.12 6.65
CA PRO A 200 -12.59 -13.42 7.60
C PRO A 200 -13.22 -13.15 8.97
N LYS A 201 -12.36 -13.05 9.99
CA LYS A 201 -12.74 -13.25 11.40
C LYS A 201 -12.88 -12.02 12.28
N SER A 202 -12.51 -10.81 11.86
CA SER A 202 -12.84 -9.54 12.53
C SER A 202 -11.97 -8.42 11.96
N ILE A 203 -12.43 -7.17 12.11
CA ILE A 203 -11.57 -5.99 11.99
C ILE A 203 -10.41 -6.19 12.99
N CYS A 204 -9.18 -6.18 12.48
CA CYS A 204 -7.99 -6.21 13.31
C CYS A 204 -8.06 -5.00 14.26
N LEU A 205 -7.80 -5.18 15.56
CA LEU A 205 -7.76 -4.09 16.55
C LEU A 205 -9.10 -3.43 16.92
N SER A 206 -10.25 -3.94 16.48
CA SER A 206 -11.52 -3.59 17.14
C SER A 206 -11.54 -4.09 18.58
N LYS A 207 -12.48 -3.60 19.41
CA LYS A 207 -12.70 -4.14 20.77
C LYS A 207 -12.97 -5.66 20.77
N ASP A 208 -13.40 -6.18 19.62
CA ASP A 208 -13.76 -7.57 19.39
C ASP A 208 -12.65 -8.36 18.69
N CYS A 209 -11.48 -7.74 18.46
CA CYS A 209 -10.36 -8.42 17.82
C CYS A 209 -9.79 -9.50 18.73
N GLU A 210 -10.00 -10.77 18.36
CA GLU A 210 -9.45 -11.94 19.05
C GLU A 210 -7.90 -11.97 19.05
N CYS A 211 -7.28 -11.19 18.16
CA CYS A 211 -5.83 -11.05 18.03
C CYS A 211 -5.24 -10.08 19.09
N TYR A 212 -6.09 -9.25 19.72
CA TYR A 212 -5.76 -8.34 20.81
C TYR A 212 -6.30 -8.87 22.15
N ARG A 213 -5.49 -8.78 23.20
CA ARG A 213 -5.95 -9.01 24.56
C ARG A 213 -5.33 -7.98 25.47
N GLU A 214 -6.16 -7.25 26.20
CA GLU A 214 -5.73 -6.22 27.14
C GLU A 214 -4.63 -6.75 28.07
N GLY A 215 -3.58 -5.94 28.27
CA GLY A 215 -2.43 -6.28 29.09
C GLY A 215 -1.34 -7.12 28.41
N ARG A 216 -1.51 -7.53 27.14
CA ARG A 216 -0.41 -8.12 26.36
C ARG A 216 0.47 -7.06 25.71
N LEU A 217 1.75 -7.37 25.55
CA LEU A 217 2.73 -6.52 24.85
C LEU A 217 2.76 -6.77 23.34
N THR A 218 2.24 -7.92 22.89
CA THR A 218 2.21 -8.33 21.49
C THR A 218 0.85 -8.90 21.12
N CYS A 219 0.49 -8.82 19.84
CA CYS A 219 -0.69 -9.52 19.31
C CYS A 219 -0.41 -11.04 19.17
N ARG A 220 -1.43 -11.83 18.84
CA ARG A 220 -1.27 -13.29 18.63
C ARG A 220 -0.22 -13.68 17.58
N TRP A 221 0.06 -12.78 16.63
CA TRP A 221 1.04 -12.97 15.56
C TRP A 221 2.44 -12.47 15.94
N GLY A 222 2.64 -12.05 17.19
CA GLY A 222 3.94 -11.60 17.68
C GLY A 222 4.28 -10.15 17.37
N LEU A 223 3.36 -9.37 16.77
CA LEU A 223 3.57 -7.94 16.50
C LEU A 223 3.50 -7.13 17.81
N PRO A 224 4.56 -6.39 18.20
CA PRO A 224 4.57 -5.58 19.41
C PRO A 224 3.65 -4.35 19.31
N PHE A 225 2.93 -4.05 20.39
CA PHE A 225 2.09 -2.84 20.49
C PHE A 225 2.91 -1.64 20.97
N ALA A 226 2.63 -0.45 20.43
CA ALA A 226 3.24 0.78 20.91
C ALA A 226 2.79 1.08 22.36
N HIS A 227 3.76 1.07 23.27
CA HIS A 227 3.59 1.24 24.71
C HIS A 227 2.72 2.46 25.18
N PRO A 228 2.60 3.60 24.46
CA PRO A 228 1.76 4.73 24.89
C PRO A 228 0.24 4.51 24.73
N LEU A 229 -0.21 3.66 23.80
CA LEU A 229 -1.64 3.52 23.47
C LEU A 229 -2.39 2.48 24.31
N LEU A 230 -1.65 1.60 25.00
CA LEU A 230 -2.22 0.68 25.99
C LEU A 230 -2.73 1.40 27.25
N LYS A 231 -2.42 2.70 27.44
CA LYS A 231 -2.78 3.47 28.65
C LYS A 231 -3.97 4.41 28.52
N SER A 232 -4.52 4.64 27.32
CA SER A 232 -5.54 5.69 27.11
C SER A 232 -6.96 5.18 26.80
N ARG A 233 -7.31 3.95 27.22
CA ARG A 233 -8.71 3.46 27.19
C ARG A 233 -9.13 2.75 28.49
N VAL A 234 -8.79 3.37 29.63
CA VAL A 234 -9.52 3.19 30.91
C VAL A 234 -10.65 4.22 30.94
#